data_AF-A0A7C2KM23-F1
#
_entry.id   AF-A0A7C2KM23-F1
#
_cell.length_a   1.000
_cell.length_b   1.000
_cell.length_c   1.000
_cell.angle_alpha   90.00
_cell.angle_beta   90.00
_cell.angle_gamma   90.00
#
_symmetry.space_group_name_H-M   'P 1'
#
loop_
_entity.id
_entity.type
_entity.pdbx_description
1 polymer ?
#
loop_
_entity_poly.entity_id
_entity_poly.type
_entity_poly.pdbx_seq_one_letter_code
_entity_poly.pdbx_strand_id
1 'polypeptide(L)'
;MDKKMMKESLELVDAHFKKEGISRRDALKLFGTGGAAALMATGATGCTGPSSNAKGKILIVGGGLAGIATAAGLTHALSNPDITILEPNELSTSYQPGQTLVGGGVWTKDQVVYKRDDYIPDGVTLITEKAVE
;
A
#
# COMPACT_ATOMS: atom_id res chain seq x y z
N MET A 1 0.84 -20.68 -6.98
CA MET A 1 -0.36 -21.56 -6.98
C MET A 1 -0.52 -22.12 -8.38
N ASP A 2 -0.50 -23.44 -8.53
CA ASP A 2 -0.48 -24.10 -9.85
C ASP A 2 -1.83 -23.95 -10.56
N LYS A 3 -1.82 -23.55 -11.84
CA LYS A 3 -3.05 -23.27 -12.62
C LYS A 3 -3.92 -24.52 -12.78
N LYS A 4 -3.31 -25.71 -12.71
CA LYS A 4 -4.00 -26.99 -12.75
C LYS A 4 -4.85 -27.22 -11.49
N MET A 5 -4.28 -26.97 -10.31
CA MET A 5 -5.00 -27.13 -9.03
C MET A 5 -6.17 -26.15 -8.90
N MET A 6 -6.01 -24.92 -9.42
CA MET A 6 -7.11 -23.95 -9.46
C MET A 6 -8.28 -24.45 -10.31
N LYS A 7 -8.00 -25.01 -11.49
CA LYS A 7 -9.06 -25.56 -12.37
C LYS A 7 -9.78 -26.74 -11.73
N GLU A 8 -9.04 -27.68 -11.16
CA GLU A 8 -9.62 -28.85 -10.48
C GLU A 8 -10.48 -28.41 -9.28
N SER A 9 -10.02 -27.43 -8.50
CA SER A 9 -10.80 -26.89 -7.37
C SER A 9 -12.09 -26.19 -7.84
N LEU A 10 -12.05 -25.45 -8.96
CA LEU A 10 -13.22 -24.80 -9.53
C LEU A 10 -14.23 -25.81 -10.06
N GLU A 11 -13.76 -26.84 -10.76
CA GLU A 11 -14.61 -27.92 -11.29
C GLU A 11 -15.31 -28.71 -10.17
N LEU A 12 -14.61 -28.94 -9.06
CA LEU A 12 -15.16 -29.64 -7.89
C LEU A 12 -16.23 -28.81 -7.19
N VAL A 13 -15.97 -27.51 -7.03
CA VAL A 13 -16.94 -26.53 -6.50
C VAL A 13 -18.18 -26.46 -7.40
N ASP A 14 -18.00 -26.47 -8.72
CA ASP A 14 -19.08 -26.45 -9.70
C ASP A 14 -19.93 -27.72 -9.69
N ALA A 15 -19.29 -28.89 -9.58
CA ALA A 15 -19.98 -30.17 -9.44
C ALA A 15 -20.83 -30.21 -8.16
N HIS A 16 -20.34 -29.59 -7.09
CA HIS A 16 -21.06 -29.49 -5.82
C HIS A 16 -22.26 -28.56 -5.92
N PHE A 17 -22.10 -27.36 -6.49
CA PHE A 17 -23.21 -26.42 -6.67
C PHE A 17 -24.28 -26.93 -7.65
N LYS A 18 -23.88 -27.69 -8.68
CA LYS A 18 -24.82 -28.31 -9.63
C LYS A 18 -25.65 -29.43 -8.98
N LYS A 19 -25.09 -30.15 -8.01
CA LYS A 19 -25.79 -31.19 -7.23
C LYS A 19 -26.84 -30.58 -6.29
N GLU A 20 -26.56 -29.41 -5.73
CA GLU A 20 -27.45 -28.65 -4.85
C GLU A 20 -28.47 -27.77 -5.64
N GLY A 21 -28.44 -27.80 -6.98
CA GLY A 21 -29.38 -27.06 -7.83
C GLY A 21 -29.17 -25.54 -7.86
N ILE A 22 -28.04 -25.03 -7.32
CA ILE A 22 -27.73 -23.60 -7.23
C ILE A 22 -26.87 -23.21 -8.45
N SER A 23 -27.35 -22.25 -9.23
CA SER A 23 -26.58 -21.68 -10.36
C SER A 23 -25.40 -20.85 -9.85
N ARG A 24 -24.26 -20.85 -10.55
CA ARG A 24 -23.09 -20.00 -10.22
C ARG A 24 -23.46 -18.53 -10.08
N ARG A 25 -24.44 -18.04 -10.86
CA ARG A 25 -24.94 -16.66 -10.76
C ARG A 25 -25.65 -16.41 -9.44
N ASP A 26 -26.42 -17.37 -8.97
CA ASP A 26 -27.17 -17.24 -7.72
C ASP A 26 -26.27 -17.51 -6.51
N ALA A 27 -25.28 -18.39 -6.64
CA ALA A 27 -24.17 -18.53 -5.70
C ALA A 27 -23.35 -17.24 -5.61
N LEU A 28 -23.01 -16.59 -6.74
CA LEU A 28 -22.28 -15.32 -6.73
C LEU A 28 -23.12 -14.18 -6.15
N LYS A 29 -24.43 -14.15 -6.41
CA LYS A 29 -25.33 -13.22 -5.74
C LYS A 29 -25.35 -13.49 -4.25
N LEU A 30 -25.53 -14.74 -3.81
CA LEU A 30 -25.56 -15.12 -2.40
C LEU A 30 -24.23 -14.84 -1.69
N PHE A 31 -23.09 -15.07 -2.34
CA PHE A 31 -21.78 -14.80 -1.78
C PHE A 31 -21.44 -13.30 -1.82
N GLY A 32 -21.91 -12.58 -2.82
CA GLY A 32 -21.78 -11.13 -2.95
C GLY A 32 -22.63 -10.38 -1.93
N THR A 33 -23.94 -10.68 -1.82
CA THR A 33 -24.82 -10.07 -0.83
C THR A 33 -24.60 -10.65 0.57
N GLY A 34 -24.37 -11.94 0.71
CA GLY A 34 -24.10 -12.60 1.99
C GLY A 34 -22.71 -12.30 2.53
N GLY A 35 -21.69 -12.23 1.67
CA GLY A 35 -20.34 -11.82 2.04
C GLY A 35 -20.26 -10.34 2.37
N ALA A 36 -20.88 -9.45 1.58
CA ALA A 36 -20.98 -8.03 1.93
C ALA A 36 -21.80 -7.83 3.21
N ALA A 37 -22.93 -8.52 3.37
CA ALA A 37 -23.72 -8.46 4.61
C ALA A 37 -22.94 -9.02 5.81
N ALA A 38 -22.17 -10.09 5.66
CA ALA A 38 -21.33 -10.63 6.74
C ALA A 38 -20.19 -9.67 7.10
N LEU A 39 -19.55 -9.02 6.12
CA LEU A 39 -18.53 -7.98 6.38
C LEU A 39 -19.12 -6.74 7.06
N MET A 40 -20.34 -6.34 6.68
CA MET A 40 -21.06 -5.22 7.31
C MET A 40 -21.66 -5.57 8.68
N ALA A 41 -22.10 -6.82 8.88
CA ALA A 41 -22.74 -7.30 10.12
C ALA A 41 -21.73 -7.69 11.20
N THR A 42 -20.52 -8.11 10.82
CA THR A 42 -19.44 -8.38 11.79
C THR A 42 -18.81 -7.11 12.34
N GLY A 43 -19.20 -5.93 11.85
CA GLY A 43 -18.57 -4.68 12.26
C GLY A 43 -17.06 -4.72 12.07
N ALA A 44 -16.58 -5.51 11.10
CA ALA A 44 -15.20 -5.50 10.62
C ALA A 44 -14.96 -4.16 9.90
N THR A 45 -15.06 -3.08 10.69
CA THR A 45 -14.25 -1.89 10.57
C THR A 45 -12.85 -2.41 10.30
N GLY A 46 -12.39 -2.20 9.07
CA GLY A 46 -11.03 -2.57 8.68
C GLY A 46 -10.10 -2.11 9.79
N CYS A 47 -9.20 -3.00 10.21
CA CYS A 47 -8.26 -2.81 11.31
C CYS A 47 -7.93 -1.34 11.52
N THR A 48 -8.67 -0.68 12.42
CA THR A 48 -8.38 0.70 12.79
C THR A 48 -7.16 0.60 13.67
N GLY A 49 -5.99 0.78 13.05
CA GLY A 49 -4.75 1.00 13.77
C GLY A 49 -4.93 2.15 14.76
N PRO A 50 -4.04 2.27 15.77
CA PRO A 50 -4.11 3.35 16.72
C PRO A 50 -4.17 4.69 15.98
N SER A 51 -5.31 5.37 16.08
CA SER A 51 -5.48 6.73 15.57
C SER A 51 -5.44 7.69 16.75
N SER A 52 -4.64 8.74 16.61
CA SER A 52 -4.50 9.77 17.61
C SER A 52 -5.19 11.03 17.13
N ASN A 53 -5.91 11.70 18.04
CA ASN A 53 -6.49 13.02 17.79
C ASN A 53 -5.50 14.16 18.11
N ALA A 54 -4.22 13.82 18.31
CA ALA A 54 -3.16 14.79 18.52
C ALA A 54 -3.07 15.72 17.31
N LYS A 55 -3.02 17.03 17.58
CA LYS A 55 -2.86 18.08 16.58
C LYS A 55 -1.44 18.62 16.69
N GLY A 56 -0.67 18.52 15.62
CA GLY A 56 0.70 18.99 15.59
C GLY A 56 1.20 19.16 14.16
N LYS A 57 2.16 20.06 13.99
CA LYS A 57 2.90 20.24 12.74
C LYS A 57 4.12 19.34 12.77
N ILE A 58 4.34 18.56 11.73
CA ILE A 58 5.40 17.57 11.65
C ILE A 58 6.33 17.98 10.52
N LEU A 59 7.58 18.28 10.85
CA LEU A 59 8.64 18.47 9.87
C LEU A 59 9.49 17.20 9.80
N ILE A 60 9.62 16.64 8.60
CA ILE A 60 10.52 15.52 8.31
C ILE A 60 11.71 16.07 7.53
N VAL A 61 12.89 16.03 8.13
CA VAL A 61 14.14 16.44 7.48
C VAL A 61 14.75 15.22 6.79
N GLY A 62 14.78 15.25 5.45
CA GLY A 62 15.23 14.14 4.61
C GLY A 62 14.06 13.43 3.94
N GLY A 63 14.06 13.43 2.60
CA GLY A 63 13.05 12.82 1.74
C GLY A 63 13.55 11.55 1.06
N GLY A 64 14.45 10.81 1.72
CA GLY A 64 14.85 9.47 1.29
C GLY A 64 13.76 8.43 1.55
N LEU A 65 14.09 7.14 1.36
CA LEU A 65 13.16 6.04 1.61
C LEU A 65 12.55 6.07 3.02
N ALA A 66 13.36 6.36 4.05
CA ALA A 66 12.90 6.43 5.42
C ALA A 66 11.93 7.60 5.64
N GLY A 67 12.28 8.81 5.19
CA GLY A 67 11.43 10.00 5.37
C GLY A 67 10.08 9.86 4.67
N ILE A 68 10.08 9.33 3.43
CA ILE A 68 8.85 9.06 2.68
C ILE A 68 8.00 7.98 3.36
N ALA A 69 8.61 6.88 3.81
CA ALA A 69 7.90 5.82 4.52
C ALA A 69 7.30 6.31 5.85
N THR A 70 8.02 7.17 6.59
CA THR A 70 7.52 7.81 7.80
C THR A 70 6.35 8.74 7.49
N ALA A 71 6.45 9.57 6.45
CA ALA A 71 5.36 10.44 6.02
C ALA A 71 4.10 9.61 5.69
N ALA A 72 4.25 8.56 4.88
CA ALA A 72 3.15 7.66 4.51
C ALA A 72 2.51 6.99 5.75
N GLY A 73 3.33 6.49 6.66
CA GLY A 73 2.86 5.88 7.91
C GLY A 73 2.08 6.87 8.78
N LEU A 74 2.58 8.11 8.91
CA LEU A 74 1.91 9.16 9.67
C LEU A 74 0.61 9.61 9.00
N THR A 75 0.57 9.71 7.66
CA THR A 75 -0.67 10.04 6.94
C THR A 75 -1.75 8.97 7.11
N HIS A 76 -1.35 7.70 7.28
CA HIS A 76 -2.30 6.62 7.56
C HIS A 76 -2.74 6.58 9.04
N ALA A 77 -1.87 6.96 9.98
CA ALA A 77 -2.14 6.84 11.41
C ALA A 77 -2.90 8.05 12.00
N LEU A 78 -2.75 9.25 11.42
CA LEU A 78 -3.33 10.48 11.95
C LEU A 78 -4.59 10.89 11.20
N SER A 79 -5.60 11.38 11.92
CA SER A 79 -6.87 11.78 11.30
C SER A 79 -6.78 13.06 10.47
N ASN A 80 -5.87 13.98 10.83
CA ASN A 80 -5.65 15.24 10.12
C ASN A 80 -4.19 15.69 10.24
N PRO A 81 -3.25 15.01 9.55
CA PRO A 81 -1.82 15.31 9.61
C PRO A 81 -1.50 16.66 8.94
N ASP A 82 -0.62 17.45 9.56
CA ASP A 82 0.05 18.61 8.95
C ASP A 82 1.54 18.27 8.83
N ILE A 83 1.93 17.66 7.71
CA ILE A 83 3.28 17.13 7.48
C ILE A 83 3.97 17.92 6.37
N THR A 84 5.21 18.30 6.63
CA THR A 84 6.13 18.88 5.64
C THR A 84 7.40 18.05 5.55
N ILE A 85 7.87 17.76 4.33
CA ILE A 85 9.15 17.11 4.06
C ILE A 85 10.12 18.16 3.50
N LEU A 86 11.34 18.17 4.03
CA LEU A 86 12.46 18.99 3.56
C LEU A 86 13.51 18.10 2.89
N GLU A 87 13.69 18.22 1.57
CA GLU A 87 14.66 17.43 0.81
C GLU A 87 15.12 18.11 -0.48
N PRO A 88 16.41 18.43 -0.62
CA PRO A 88 16.91 19.11 -1.80
C PRO A 88 17.06 18.20 -3.03
N ASN A 89 17.25 16.89 -2.87
CA ASN A 89 17.55 15.99 -3.98
C ASN A 89 16.29 15.27 -4.49
N GLU A 90 15.98 15.41 -5.78
CA GLU A 90 14.86 14.70 -6.42
C GLU A 90 15.04 13.18 -6.46
N LEU A 91 16.28 12.66 -6.40
CA LEU A 91 16.58 11.23 -6.45
C LEU A 91 16.84 10.62 -5.06
N SER A 92 16.53 11.35 -3.99
CA SER A 92 16.77 10.94 -2.60
C SER A 92 16.09 9.62 -2.24
N THR A 93 14.93 9.32 -2.84
CA THR A 93 14.13 8.11 -2.59
C THR A 93 14.66 6.89 -3.34
N SER A 94 15.97 6.79 -3.59
CA SER A 94 16.59 5.66 -4.30
C SER A 94 16.81 4.44 -3.40
N TYR A 95 16.66 3.22 -3.96
CA TYR A 95 16.97 1.97 -3.28
C TYR A 95 18.47 1.68 -3.28
N GLN A 96 19.17 2.34 -2.36
CA GLN A 96 20.62 2.24 -2.20
C GLN A 96 21.16 0.81 -2.08
N PRO A 97 20.54 -0.13 -1.34
CA PRO A 97 21.05 -1.50 -1.26
C PRO A 97 21.16 -2.20 -2.63
N GLY A 98 20.25 -1.90 -3.55
CA GLY A 98 20.25 -2.45 -4.92
C GLY A 98 21.40 -1.96 -5.79
N GLN A 99 22.10 -0.89 -5.41
CA GLN A 99 23.25 -0.37 -6.19
C GLN A 99 24.39 -1.40 -6.30
N THR A 100 24.52 -2.30 -5.32
CA THR A 100 25.48 -3.41 -5.38
C THR A 100 25.18 -4.37 -6.54
N LEU A 101 23.88 -4.63 -6.81
CA LEU A 101 23.43 -5.46 -7.93
C LEU A 101 23.61 -4.76 -9.27
N VAL A 102 23.54 -3.42 -9.28
CA VAL A 102 23.91 -2.61 -10.46
C VAL A 102 25.41 -2.72 -10.73
N GLY A 103 26.25 -2.57 -9.70
CA GLY A 103 27.70 -2.77 -9.81
C GLY A 103 28.10 -4.18 -10.25
N GLY A 104 27.31 -5.18 -9.86
CA GLY A 104 27.48 -6.58 -10.29
C GLY A 104 26.91 -6.90 -11.68
N GLY A 105 26.31 -5.94 -12.38
CA GLY A 105 25.72 -6.13 -13.72
C GLY A 105 24.43 -6.96 -13.75
N VAL A 106 23.79 -7.18 -12.60
CA VAL A 106 22.53 -7.94 -12.48
C VAL A 106 21.33 -7.03 -12.71
N TRP A 107 21.40 -5.79 -12.20
CA TRP A 107 20.35 -4.78 -12.33
C TRP A 107 20.82 -3.55 -13.09
N THR A 108 19.88 -2.75 -13.56
CA THR A 108 20.11 -1.45 -14.19
C THR A 108 19.83 -0.30 -13.22
N LYS A 109 20.33 0.89 -13.54
CA LYS A 109 20.22 2.07 -12.66
C LYS A 109 18.77 2.51 -12.43
N ASP A 110 17.93 2.39 -13.45
CA ASP A 110 16.49 2.70 -13.40
C ASP A 110 15.71 1.79 -12.46
N GLN A 111 16.21 0.59 -12.13
CA GLN A 111 15.58 -0.30 -11.15
C GLN A 111 15.80 0.12 -9.69
N VAL A 112 16.68 1.10 -9.44
CA VAL A 112 17.05 1.53 -8.08
C VAL A 112 16.95 3.03 -7.86
N VAL A 113 16.77 3.82 -8.93
CA VAL A 113 16.63 5.27 -8.86
C VAL A 113 15.17 5.66 -9.04
N TYR A 114 14.66 6.40 -8.07
CA TYR A 114 13.27 6.84 -8.03
C TYR A 114 13.21 8.36 -7.87
N LYS A 115 12.26 8.99 -8.56
CA LYS A 115 11.98 10.41 -8.35
C LYS A 115 11.11 10.56 -7.11
N ARG A 116 11.63 11.24 -6.08
CA ARG A 116 10.96 11.46 -4.79
C ARG A 116 9.54 11.98 -4.95
N ASP A 117 9.34 12.92 -5.87
CA ASP A 117 8.06 13.57 -6.13
C ASP A 117 6.93 12.58 -6.44
N ASP A 118 7.25 11.42 -7.02
CA ASP A 118 6.28 10.38 -7.38
C ASP A 118 5.78 9.59 -6.14
N TYR A 119 6.43 9.77 -4.98
CA TYR A 119 6.15 9.02 -3.75
C TYR A 119 5.76 9.92 -2.57
N ILE A 120 5.55 11.21 -2.80
CA ILE A 120 5.03 12.11 -1.76
C ILE A 120 3.58 11.71 -1.45
N PRO A 121 3.23 11.39 -0.19
CA PRO A 121 1.85 11.08 0.16
C PRO A 121 0.92 12.27 -0.04
N ASP A 122 -0.34 12.00 -0.37
CA ASP A 122 -1.34 13.05 -0.57
C ASP A 122 -1.46 13.96 0.66
N GLY A 123 -1.51 15.27 0.42
CA GLY A 123 -1.62 16.29 1.46
C GLY A 123 -0.33 16.63 2.20
N VAL A 124 0.79 15.94 1.92
CA VAL A 124 2.11 16.29 2.46
C VAL A 124 2.72 17.44 1.66
N THR A 125 3.23 18.45 2.36
CA THR A 125 3.95 19.56 1.74
C THR A 125 5.41 19.20 1.52
N LEU A 126 5.98 19.56 0.37
CA LEU A 126 7.39 19.39 0.06
C LEU A 126 8.09 20.74 -0.01
N ILE A 127 9.26 20.84 0.64
CA ILE A 127 10.21 21.94 0.50
C ILE A 127 11.51 21.38 -0.07
N THR A 128 11.90 21.87 -1.25
CA THR A 128 13.13 21.46 -1.95
C THR A 128 14.33 22.29 -1.49
N GLU A 129 14.63 22.25 -0.20
CA GLU A 129 15.76 22.94 0.40
C GLU A 129 16.52 22.01 1.35
N LYS A 130 17.70 22.46 1.79
CA LYS A 130 18.53 21.75 2.76
C LYS A 130 18.41 22.43 4.12
N ALA A 131 18.31 21.63 5.19
CA ALA A 131 18.40 22.15 6.55
C ALA A 131 19.80 22.75 6.83
N VAL A 132 19.82 23.91 7.48
CA VAL A 132 21.02 24.67 7.87
C VAL A 132 20.84 25.19 9.31
N GLU A 133 21.94 25.53 9.98
CA GLU A 133 21.95 26.16 11.32
C GLU A 133 21.75 27.68 11.26
#